data_AF-A0A3B8WJ35-F1
#
_entry.id   AF-A0A3B8WJ35-F1
#
_cell.length_a   1.000
_cell.length_b   1.000
_cell.length_c   1.000
_cell.angle_alpha   90.00
_cell.angle_beta   90.00
_cell.angle_gamma   90.00
#
_symmetry.space_group_name_H-M   'P 1'
#
loop_
_entity.id
_entity.type
_entity.pdbx_description
1 polymer ?
#
loop_
_entity_poly.entity_id
_entity_poly.type
_entity_poly.pdbx_seq_one_letter_code
_entity_poly.pdbx_strand_id
1 'polypeptide(L)' 'MTALNEGWFTEVFQDQGTAFSLQVKRKLHEEQTPFQKLEIYETETFGNLMVLDGCVMLTT' A
#
# COMPACT_ATOMS: atom_id res chain seq x y z
N MET A 1 -12.08 18.79 2.06
CA MET A 1 -11.17 17.65 2.22
C MET A 1 -11.74 16.52 1.39
N THR A 2 -11.09 16.13 0.30
CA THR A 2 -11.55 15.00 -0.50
C THR A 2 -11.15 13.74 0.24
N ALA A 3 -12.11 13.06 0.87
CA ALA A 3 -11.85 11.79 1.52
C ALA A 3 -11.71 10.71 0.44
N LEU A 4 -10.69 9.86 0.57
CA LEU A 4 -10.62 8.63 -0.21
C LEU A 4 -11.71 7.69 0.33
N ASN A 5 -12.47 7.06 -0.56
CA ASN A 5 -13.48 6.07 -0.19
C ASN A 5 -12.81 4.81 0.40
N GLU A 6 -13.60 3.82 0.82
CA GLU A 6 -13.08 2.48 1.12
C GLU A 6 -12.36 1.89 -0.10
N GLY A 7 -11.25 1.17 0.11
CA GLY A 7 -10.49 0.52 -0.97
C GLY A 7 -9.27 1.31 -1.48
N TRP A 8 -8.71 2.23 -0.70
CA TRP A 8 -7.42 2.86 -1.02
C TRP A 8 -6.35 2.44 -0.02
N PHE A 9 -5.16 2.11 -0.53
CA PHE A 9 -3.95 2.03 0.25
C PHE A 9 -3.24 3.39 0.16
N THR A 10 -2.88 3.98 1.30
CA THR A 10 -2.21 5.29 1.36
C THR A 10 -0.89 5.19 2.11
N GLU A 11 0.21 5.50 1.43
CA GLU A 11 1.52 5.69 2.01
C GLU A 11 1.75 7.19 2.26
N VAL A 12 2.10 7.58 3.49
CA VAL A 12 2.33 8.97 3.86
C VAL A 12 3.81 9.19 4.15
N PHE A 13 4.45 10.05 3.36
CA PHE A 13 5.82 10.52 3.57
C PHE A 13 5.79 11.81 4.37
N GLN A 14 5.65 11.68 5.70
CA GLN A 14 5.48 12.84 6.60
C GLN A 14 6.61 13.87 6.47
N ASP A 15 7.86 13.42 6.38
CA ASP A 15 9.03 14.30 6.29
C ASP A 15 9.05 15.19 5.03
N GLN A 16 8.34 14.78 3.98
CA GLN A 16 8.24 15.52 2.72
C GLN A 16 6.86 16.17 2.53
N GLY A 17 5.93 15.96 3.48
CA GLY A 17 4.57 16.46 3.38
C GLY A 17 3.79 15.89 2.18
N THR A 18 4.16 14.72 1.69
CA THR A 18 3.52 14.05 0.54
C THR A 18 2.85 12.75 0.95
N ALA A 19 1.85 12.33 0.19
CA ALA A 19 1.22 11.03 0.33
C ALA A 19 0.94 10.45 -1.04
N PHE A 20 1.08 9.14 -1.17
CA PHE A 20 0.76 8.39 -2.36
C PHE A 20 -0.41 7.44 -2.05
N SER A 21 -1.39 7.36 -2.94
CA SER A 21 -2.56 6.51 -2.73
C SER A 21 -2.85 5.67 -3.96
N LEU A 22 -3.05 4.38 -3.75
CA LEU A 22 -3.36 3.40 -4.79
C LEU A 22 -4.68 2.72 -4.48
N GLN A 23 -5.57 2.65 -5.48
CA GLN A 23 -6.83 1.94 -5.33
C GLN A 23 -6.56 0.43 -5.35
N VAL A 24 -7.06 -0.26 -4.33
CA VAL A 24 -6.87 -1.70 -4.12
C VAL A 24 -8.19 -2.45 -4.28
N LYS A 25 -8.14 -3.56 -5.01
CA LYS A 25 -9.26 -4.51 -5.14
C LYS A 25 -9.40 -5.35 -3.90
N ARG A 26 -8.27 -5.91 -3.43
CA ARG A 26 -8.21 -6.83 -2.28
C ARG A 26 -6.79 -7.02 -1.78
N LYS A 27 -6.67 -7.46 -0.52
CA LYS A 27 -5.41 -7.99 0.02
C LYS A 27 -5.23 -9.44 -0.45
N LEU A 28 -4.04 -9.73 -0.99
CA LEU A 28 -3.67 -11.07 -1.47
C LEU A 28 -2.90 -11.87 -0.42
N HIS A 29 -2.04 -11.20 0.35
CA HIS A 29 -1.21 -11.84 1.39
C HIS A 29 -0.89 -10.86 2.52
N GLU A 30 -0.78 -11.37 3.74
CA GLU A 30 -0.31 -10.64 4.91
C GLU A 30 0.49 -11.57 5.81
N GLU A 31 1.68 -11.13 6.20
CA GLU A 31 2.58 -11.91 7.04
C GLU A 31 3.43 -11.00 7.92
N GLN A 32 3.55 -11.34 9.19
CA GLN A 32 4.56 -10.75 10.08
C GLN A 32 5.77 -11.67 10.13
N THR A 33 6.91 -11.19 9.63
CA THR A 33 8.19 -11.91 9.74
C THR A 33 8.97 -11.40 10.97
N PRO A 34 10.07 -12.06 11.38
CA PRO A 34 10.94 -11.54 12.43
C PRO A 34 11.59 -10.19 12.12
N PHE A 35 11.56 -9.76 10.86
CA PHE A 35 12.26 -8.55 10.41
C PHE A 35 11.29 -7.42 10.08
N GLN A 36 10.22 -7.73 9.36
CA GLN A 36 9.30 -6.75 8.77
C GLN A 36 7.90 -7.31 8.59
N LYS A 37 6.90 -6.44 8.55
CA LYS A 37 5.53 -6.77 8.14
C LYS A 37 5.46 -6.75 6.61
N LEU A 38 5.01 -7.84 6.01
CA LEU A 38 4.85 -7.98 4.56
C LEU A 38 3.37 -8.05 4.20
N GLU A 39 2.95 -7.20 3.27
CA GLU A 39 1.59 -7.18 2.74
C GLU A 39 1.63 -7.12 1.21
N ILE A 40 0.78 -7.92 0.56
CA ILE A 40 0.60 -7.89 -0.89
C ILE A 40 -0.86 -7.54 -1.20
N TYR A 41 -1.07 -6.59 -2.09
CA TYR A 41 -2.39 -6.15 -2.54
C TYR A 41 -2.54 -6.29 -4.05
N GLU A 42 -3.74 -6.61 -4.51
CA GLU A 42 -4.12 -6.46 -5.91
C GLU A 42 -4.64 -5.04 -6.11
N THR A 43 -4.02 -4.25 -6.97
CA THR A 43 -4.46 -2.88 -7.29
C THR A 43 -5.39 -2.85 -8.49
N GLU A 44 -6.08 -1.73 -8.69
CA GLU A 44 -6.92 -1.54 -9.88
C GLU A 44 -6.10 -1.44 -11.17
N THR A 45 -4.97 -0.72 -11.15
CA THR A 45 -4.24 -0.32 -12.37
C THR A 45 -2.74 -0.63 -12.36
N PHE A 46 -2.14 -0.95 -11.22
CA PHE A 46 -0.68 -1.11 -11.05
C PHE A 46 -0.27 -2.56 -10.72
N GLY A 47 -1.11 -3.53 -11.10
CA GLY A 47 -0.87 -4.94 -10.83
C GLY A 47 -0.83 -5.23 -9.32
N ASN A 48 0.15 -6.03 -8.90
CA ASN A 48 0.34 -6.40 -7.51
C ASN A 48 1.26 -5.39 -6.81
N LEU A 49 0.79 -4.86 -5.69
CA LEU A 49 1.51 -3.94 -4.83
C LEU A 49 2.12 -4.71 -3.65
N MET A 50 3.44 -4.63 -3.49
CA MET A 50 4.14 -5.11 -2.30
C MET A 50 4.41 -3.96 -1.32
N VAL A 51 4.04 -4.19 -0.07
CA VAL A 51 4.24 -3.25 1.04
C VAL A 51 5.07 -3.93 2.12
N LEU A 52 6.12 -3.24 2.59
CA LEU A 52 6.89 -3.65 3.76
C LEU A 52 6.83 -2.55 4.82
N ASP A 53 6.39 -2.90 6.03
CA ASP A 53 6.24 -1.97 7.16
C ASP A 53 5.42 -0.70 6.83
N GLY A 54 4.45 -0.82 5.92
CA GLY A 54 3.62 0.30 5.45
C GLY A 54 4.22 1.13 4.32
N CYS A 55 5.43 0.81 3.85
CA CYS A 55 6.10 1.47 2.72
C CYS A 55 5.93 0.70 1.41
N VAL A 56 5.70 1.41 0.31
CA VAL A 56 5.59 0.81 -1.04
C VAL A 56 6.98 0.43 -1.54
N MET A 57 7.15 -0.84 -1.94
CA MET A 57 8.47 -1.36 -2.36
C MET A 57 8.57 -1.57 -3.86
N LEU A 58 7.59 -2.25 -4.46
CA LEU A 58 7.56 -2.53 -5.90
C LEU A 58 6.13 -2.65 -6.43
N THR A 59 5.99 -2.33 -7.72
CA THR A 59 4.80 -2.52 -8.53
C THR A 59 5.24 -3.10 -9.88
N THR A 60 4.47 -4.00 -10.49
CA THR A 60 4.80 -4.59 -11.81
C THR A 60 3.69 -4.37 -12.81
#